data_AF-A0A2D9LNK6-F1
#
_entry.id   AF-A0A2D9LNK6-F1
#
_cell.length_a   1.000
_cell.length_b   1.000
_cell.length_c   1.000
_cell.angle_alpha   90.00
_cell.angle_beta   90.00
_cell.angle_gamma   90.00
#
_symmetry.space_group_name_H-M   'P 1'
#
loop_
_entity.id
_entity.type
_entity.pdbx_description
1 polymer ?
#
loop_
_entity_poly.entity_id
_entity_poly.type
_entity_poly.pdbx_seq_one_letter_code
_entity_poly.pdbx_strand_id
1 'polypeptide(L)'
;MKLQTFISKSTISSTVSRLGKEIRANHKGPVTLLSVLKGSICFTSDLMRELDGEVKICFATVSSYSGKSSGRISYDSPNPDDITDSNVIIVEDITDIGKTLDFLISQVRSMNAKTVQTCVLLDKPSRREIPVTIDYLGHTIQDLFVVGYGMDFKGRFRNFPYIGIID
;
A
#
# COMPACT_ATOMS: atom_id res chain seq x y z
N MET A 1 2.08 -17.82 -21.31
CA MET A 1 1.85 -16.52 -20.66
C MET A 1 0.79 -15.77 -21.43
N LYS A 2 -0.48 -15.96 -21.06
CA LYS A 2 -1.58 -15.12 -21.55
C LYS A 2 -1.78 -14.03 -20.51
N LEU A 3 -1.72 -12.77 -20.94
CA LEU A 3 -2.02 -11.62 -20.11
C LEU A 3 -3.47 -11.21 -20.39
N GLN A 4 -4.29 -11.16 -19.34
CA GLN A 4 -5.69 -10.73 -19.44
C GLN A 4 -5.94 -9.57 -18.50
N THR A 5 -6.74 -8.59 -18.92
CA THR A 5 -7.13 -7.48 -18.04
C THR A 5 -8.05 -8.02 -16.96
N PHE A 6 -7.74 -7.72 -15.70
CA PHE A 6 -8.52 -8.14 -14.54
C PHE A 6 -9.22 -6.95 -13.86
N ILE A 7 -8.50 -5.85 -13.60
CA ILE A 7 -9.09 -4.60 -13.12
C ILE A 7 -8.69 -3.47 -14.06
N SER A 8 -9.70 -2.82 -14.65
CA SER A 8 -9.49 -1.76 -15.63
C SER A 8 -8.95 -0.46 -15.01
N LYS A 9 -8.34 0.40 -15.84
CA LYS A 9 -7.88 1.74 -15.42
C LYS A 9 -9.00 2.58 -14.79
N SER A 10 -10.20 2.55 -15.36
CA SER A 10 -11.35 3.32 -14.85
C SER A 10 -11.81 2.79 -13.49
N THR A 11 -11.85 1.47 -13.30
CA THR A 11 -12.16 0.85 -12.02
C THR A 11 -11.13 1.21 -10.94
N ILE A 12 -9.84 1.22 -11.29
CA ILE A 12 -8.77 1.66 -10.39
C ILE A 12 -9.00 3.13 -10.00
N SER A 13 -9.18 4.02 -10.97
CA SER A 13 -9.42 5.45 -10.70
C SER A 13 -10.63 5.69 -9.80
N SER A 14 -11.76 5.02 -10.04
CA SER A 14 -12.93 5.13 -9.16
C SER A 14 -12.68 4.59 -7.75
N THR A 15 -11.86 3.53 -7.64
CA THR A 15 -11.48 2.94 -6.36
C THR A 15 -10.60 3.92 -5.57
N VAL A 16 -9.59 4.50 -6.21
CA VAL A 16 -8.68 5.44 -5.56
C VAL A 16 -9.42 6.70 -5.10
N SER A 17 -10.34 7.23 -5.91
CA SER A 17 -11.17 8.37 -5.51
C SER A 17 -12.09 8.05 -4.33
N ARG A 18 -12.68 6.84 -4.28
CA ARG A 18 -13.45 6.38 -3.13
C ARG A 18 -12.58 6.32 -1.87
N LEU A 19 -11.39 5.71 -1.95
CA LEU A 19 -10.47 5.57 -0.83
C LEU A 19 -9.98 6.93 -0.31
N GLY A 20 -9.69 7.88 -1.21
CA GLY A 20 -9.32 9.24 -0.82
C GLY A 20 -10.43 9.93 0.01
N LYS A 21 -11.69 9.79 -0.42
CA LYS A 21 -12.85 10.32 0.33
C LYS A 21 -13.03 9.65 1.69
N GLU A 22 -12.87 8.33 1.78
CA GLU A 22 -12.95 7.59 3.05
C GLU A 22 -11.86 8.06 4.03
N ILE A 23 -10.62 8.21 3.56
CA ILE A 23 -9.52 8.74 4.38
C ILE A 23 -9.82 10.15 4.87
N ARG A 24 -10.28 11.05 4.00
CA ARG A 24 -10.59 12.45 4.38
C ARG A 24 -11.88 12.60 5.19
N ALA A 25 -12.77 11.62 5.17
CA ALA A 25 -13.89 11.57 6.11
C ALA A 25 -13.37 11.38 7.55
N ASN A 26 -12.37 10.51 7.72
CA ASN A 26 -11.78 10.14 9.02
C ASN A 26 -10.66 11.10 9.48
N HIS A 27 -9.97 11.76 8.55
CA HIS A 27 -8.83 12.66 8.82
C HIS A 27 -9.03 14.03 8.22
N LYS A 28 -9.29 15.02 9.08
CA LYS A 28 -9.39 16.44 8.70
C LYS A 28 -8.06 17.19 8.71
N GLY A 29 -7.04 16.65 9.38
CA GLY A 29 -5.71 17.25 9.49
C GLY A 29 -4.66 16.64 8.54
N PRO A 30 -3.38 16.96 8.76
CA PRO A 30 -2.27 16.36 8.02
C PRO A 30 -2.23 14.84 8.17
N VAL A 31 -1.87 14.16 7.09
CA VAL A 31 -1.63 12.71 7.03
C VAL A 31 -0.27 12.43 6.41
N THR A 32 0.41 11.39 6.90
CA THR A 32 1.65 10.89 6.30
C THR A 32 1.36 9.57 5.58
N LEU A 33 1.55 9.53 4.27
CA LEU A 33 1.46 8.29 3.48
C LEU A 33 2.81 7.58 3.50
N LEU A 34 2.87 6.38 4.09
CA LEU A 34 4.05 5.51 4.02
C LEU A 34 3.88 4.51 2.88
N SER A 35 4.42 4.83 1.71
CA SER A 35 4.34 3.98 0.52
C SER A 35 5.35 2.83 0.60
N VAL A 36 4.84 1.59 0.51
CA VAL A 36 5.69 0.39 0.52
C VAL A 36 6.20 0.10 -0.89
N LEU A 37 7.48 0.39 -1.12
CA LEU A 37 8.10 0.26 -2.42
C LEU A 37 8.47 -1.19 -2.74
N LYS A 38 8.48 -1.57 -4.03
CA LYS A 38 8.24 -0.71 -5.22
C LYS A 38 6.80 -0.72 -5.71
N GLY A 39 6.02 -1.71 -5.30
CA GLY A 39 4.72 -2.04 -5.88
C GLY A 39 3.67 -0.94 -5.72
N SER A 40 3.61 -0.31 -4.54
CA SER A 40 2.59 0.70 -4.24
C SER A 40 2.77 2.04 -4.95
N ILE A 41 3.89 2.29 -5.66
CA ILE A 41 4.23 3.64 -6.15
C ILE A 41 3.13 4.30 -7.01
N CYS A 42 2.51 3.53 -7.92
CA CYS A 42 1.42 4.02 -8.75
C CYS A 42 0.17 4.33 -7.93
N PHE A 43 -0.19 3.40 -7.04
CA PHE A 43 -1.35 3.55 -6.16
C PHE A 43 -1.19 4.74 -5.21
N THR A 44 -0.05 4.88 -4.53
CA THR A 44 0.23 6.01 -3.65
C THR A 44 0.18 7.34 -4.41
N SER A 45 0.74 7.39 -5.63
CA SER A 45 0.74 8.61 -6.44
C SER A 45 -0.66 9.07 -6.82
N ASP A 46 -1.54 8.13 -7.20
CA ASP A 46 -2.93 8.44 -7.52
C ASP A 46 -3.71 8.78 -6.24
N LEU A 47 -3.53 8.02 -5.15
CA LEU A 47 -4.22 8.25 -3.89
C LEU A 47 -3.88 9.62 -3.30
N MET A 48 -2.60 10.01 -3.30
CA MET A 48 -2.15 11.32 -2.82
C MET A 48 -2.87 12.47 -3.54
N ARG A 49 -3.16 12.33 -4.84
CA ARG A 49 -3.88 13.35 -5.63
C ARG A 49 -5.36 13.46 -5.29
N GLU A 50 -5.96 12.43 -4.71
CA GLU A 50 -7.37 12.44 -4.26
C GLU A 50 -7.52 12.95 -2.81
N LEU A 51 -6.43 13.30 -2.13
CA LEU A 51 -6.43 13.72 -0.73
C LEU A 51 -6.28 15.25 -0.60
N ASP A 52 -7.39 15.96 -0.45
CA ASP A 52 -7.38 17.42 -0.21
C ASP A 52 -6.70 17.81 1.12
N GLY A 53 -5.82 18.82 1.11
CA GLY A 53 -5.14 19.32 2.31
C GLY A 53 -3.69 18.85 2.43
N GLU A 54 -3.10 18.99 3.63
CA GLU A 54 -1.69 18.64 3.83
C GLU A 54 -1.47 17.13 3.79
N VAL A 55 -0.51 16.70 2.98
CA VAL A 55 -0.07 15.30 2.84
C VAL A 55 1.45 15.28 2.84
N LYS A 56 2.03 14.45 3.71
CA LYS A 56 3.44 14.07 3.66
C LYS A 56 3.59 12.69 3.04
N ILE A 57 4.73 12.43 2.41
CA ILE A 57 5.05 11.12 1.83
C ILE A 57 6.36 10.58 2.39
N CYS A 58 6.33 9.32 2.78
CA CYS A 58 7.49 8.54 3.18
C CYS A 58 7.50 7.24 2.38
N PHE A 59 8.66 6.62 2.27
CA PHE A 59 8.82 5.33 1.59
C PHE A 59 9.37 4.27 2.55
N ALA A 60 8.96 3.03 2.34
CA ALA A 60 9.52 1.86 3.03
C ALA A 60 9.94 0.81 2.00
N THR A 61 11.02 0.07 2.28
CA THR A 61 11.48 -1.05 1.45
C THR A 61 11.62 -2.30 2.31
N VAL A 62 10.72 -3.27 2.16
CA VAL A 62 10.78 -4.50 2.95
C VAL A 62 11.39 -5.62 2.12
N SER A 63 12.56 -6.08 2.52
CA SER A 63 13.15 -7.32 2.02
C SER A 63 12.68 -8.51 2.85
N SER A 64 12.45 -9.66 2.22
CA SER A 64 12.23 -10.92 2.94
C SER A 64 13.48 -11.77 2.77
N TYR A 65 14.12 -12.17 3.88
CA TYR A 65 15.26 -13.08 3.87
C TYR A 65 14.87 -14.36 4.63
N SER A 66 15.09 -15.53 4.01
CA SER A 66 14.89 -16.86 4.64
C SER A 66 13.56 -17.07 5.39
N GLY A 67 12.44 -16.55 4.86
CA GLY A 67 11.10 -16.74 5.43
C GLY A 67 10.77 -15.83 6.62
N LYS A 68 11.72 -15.00 7.08
CA LYS A 68 11.46 -13.88 7.98
C LYS A 68 11.36 -12.59 7.16
N SER A 69 10.26 -11.87 7.32
CA SER A 69 10.17 -10.49 6.82
C SER A 69 11.11 -9.64 7.66
N SER A 70 12.18 -9.16 7.04
CA SER A 70 13.17 -8.28 7.67
C SER A 70 13.35 -7.08 6.75
N GLY A 71 12.51 -6.08 6.97
CA GLY A 71 12.52 -4.86 6.17
C GLY A 71 13.43 -3.79 6.76
N ARG A 72 13.94 -2.93 5.89
CA ARG A 72 14.54 -1.67 6.30
C ARG A 72 13.63 -0.57 5.77
N ILE A 73 12.97 0.16 6.68
CA ILE A 73 12.29 1.39 6.27
C ILE A 73 13.40 2.33 5.80
N SER A 74 13.44 2.56 4.48
CA SER A 74 14.42 3.45 3.86
C SER A 74 13.76 4.80 3.74
N TYR A 75 14.07 5.68 4.69
CA TYR A 75 13.67 7.07 4.64
C TYR A 75 14.43 7.77 3.50
N ASP A 76 13.73 8.54 2.66
CA ASP A 76 14.39 9.45 1.71
C ASP A 76 15.17 10.57 2.43
N SER A 77 14.88 10.79 3.71
CA SER A 77 15.71 11.50 4.69
C SER A 77 15.15 11.17 6.07
N PRO A 78 15.98 10.79 7.07
CA PRO A 78 15.46 10.49 8.39
C PRO A 78 15.11 11.82 9.06
N ASN A 79 13.86 12.26 8.91
CA ASN A 79 13.28 13.06 9.95
C ASN A 79 12.25 12.22 10.71
N PRO A 80 12.56 11.73 11.92
CA PRO A 80 11.59 11.12 12.82
C PRO A 80 10.31 11.94 12.97
N ASP A 81 10.38 13.26 12.75
CA ASP A 81 9.24 14.20 12.78
C ASP A 81 8.14 13.91 11.75
N ASP A 82 8.39 13.15 10.69
CA ASP A 82 7.34 12.82 9.71
C ASP A 82 6.41 11.67 10.18
N ILE A 83 6.88 10.87 11.14
CA ILE A 83 6.15 9.75 11.73
C ILE A 83 5.72 10.04 13.17
N THR A 84 6.58 10.65 13.98
CA THR A 84 6.28 10.96 15.38
C THR A 84 5.10 11.92 15.48
N ASP A 85 4.12 11.62 16.33
CA ASP A 85 2.90 12.41 16.53
C ASP A 85 2.04 12.66 15.26
N SER A 86 2.28 11.92 14.18
CA SER A 86 1.55 12.05 12.91
C SER A 86 0.50 10.95 12.69
N ASN A 87 -0.48 11.23 11.82
CA ASN A 87 -1.45 10.22 11.38
C ASN A 87 -0.88 9.48 10.17
N VAL A 88 -0.35 8.27 10.40
CA VAL A 88 0.34 7.50 9.37
C VAL A 88 -0.61 6.52 8.71
N ILE A 89 -0.63 6.53 7.38
CA ILE A 89 -1.35 5.57 6.55
C ILE A 89 -0.33 4.78 5.74
N ILE A 90 -0.17 3.50 6.04
CA ILE A 90 0.70 2.58 5.30
C ILE A 90 -0.02 2.21 4.01
N VAL A 91 0.58 2.51 2.87
CA VAL A 91 -0.01 2.28 1.54
C VAL A 91 0.71 1.11 0.85
N GLU A 92 -0.04 0.04 0.58
CA GLU A 92 0.47 -1.21 0.00
C GLU A 92 -0.33 -1.57 -1.26
N ASP A 93 0.34 -2.11 -2.29
CA ASP A 93 -0.34 -2.56 -3.51
C ASP A 93 -1.11 -3.87 -3.28
N ILE A 94 -0.50 -4.84 -2.60
CA ILE A 94 -1.12 -6.13 -2.34
C ILE A 94 -0.71 -6.69 -0.98
N THR A 95 -1.68 -7.21 -0.23
CA THR A 95 -1.43 -7.96 0.99
C THR A 95 -1.89 -9.42 0.83
N ASP A 96 -0.99 -10.36 1.14
CA ASP A 96 -1.25 -11.80 1.11
C ASP A 96 -1.18 -12.43 2.51
N ILE A 97 -0.01 -12.86 2.96
CA ILE A 97 0.22 -13.55 4.23
C ILE A 97 0.24 -12.59 5.41
N GLY A 98 0.41 -11.29 5.18
CA GLY A 98 0.33 -10.22 6.18
C GLY A 98 1.64 -9.85 6.87
N LYS A 99 2.73 -10.60 6.65
CA LYS A 99 4.00 -10.40 7.37
C LYS A 99 4.61 -9.00 7.17
N THR A 100 4.62 -8.50 5.93
CA THR A 100 5.14 -7.16 5.62
C THR A 100 4.33 -6.08 6.33
N LEU A 101 3.00 -6.16 6.24
CA LEU A 101 2.12 -5.15 6.80
C LEU A 101 2.18 -5.15 8.34
N ASP A 102 2.17 -6.33 8.97
CA ASP A 102 2.32 -6.49 10.43
C ASP A 102 3.65 -5.91 10.94
N PHE A 103 4.74 -6.21 10.24
CA PHE A 103 6.06 -5.66 10.54
C PHE A 103 6.04 -4.12 10.49
N LEU A 104 5.51 -3.54 9.41
CA LEU A 104 5.47 -2.09 9.24
C LEU A 104 4.56 -1.40 10.27
N ILE A 105 3.40 -1.99 10.59
CA ILE A 105 2.52 -1.49 11.66
C ILE A 105 3.30 -1.43 12.97
N SER A 106 4.00 -2.50 13.32
CA SER A 106 4.80 -2.58 14.55
C SER A 106 5.93 -1.55 14.57
N GLN A 107 6.63 -1.37 13.44
CA GLN A 107 7.70 -0.37 13.33
C GLN A 107 7.16 1.06 13.47
N VAL A 108 6.11 1.43 12.75
CA VAL A 108 5.53 2.78 12.80
C VAL A 108 4.99 3.08 14.21
N ARG A 109 4.37 2.10 14.88
CA ARG A 109 3.95 2.24 16.28
C ARG A 109 5.12 2.50 17.22
N SER A 110 6.24 1.80 17.05
CA SER A 110 7.44 2.00 17.87
C SER A 110 8.09 3.37 17.70
N MET A 111 7.74 4.09 16.64
CA MET A 111 8.18 5.46 16.36
C MET A 111 7.22 6.52 16.92
N ASN A 112 6.28 6.14 17.78
CA ASN A 112 5.32 7.06 18.42
C ASN A 112 4.43 7.82 17.43
N ALA A 113 3.98 7.17 16.36
CA ALA A 113 2.92 7.72 15.52
C ALA A 113 1.61 7.90 16.31
N LYS A 114 0.90 9.01 16.04
CA LYS A 114 -0.37 9.32 16.70
C LYS A 114 -1.46 8.32 16.32
N THR A 115 -1.54 7.99 15.03
CA THR A 115 -2.39 6.91 14.53
C THR A 115 -1.63 6.11 13.48
N VAL A 116 -1.93 4.81 13.40
CA VAL A 116 -1.37 3.91 12.39
C VAL A 116 -2.52 3.18 11.74
N GLN A 117 -2.75 3.47 10.46
CA GLN A 117 -3.77 2.84 9.63
C GLN A 117 -3.16 2.27 8.36
N THR A 118 -3.92 1.43 7.66
CA THR A 118 -3.47 0.78 6.42
C THR A 118 -4.43 1.02 5.27
N CYS A 119 -3.88 1.26 4.09
CA CYS A 119 -4.63 1.40 2.84
C CYS A 119 -4.04 0.42 1.82
N VAL A 120 -4.79 -0.62 1.49
CA VAL A 120 -4.33 -1.74 0.65
C VAL A 120 -5.17 -1.77 -0.61
N LEU A 121 -4.53 -1.78 -1.79
CA LEU A 121 -5.28 -1.85 -3.04
C LEU A 121 -5.90 -3.24 -3.25
N LEU A 122 -5.13 -4.31 -3.07
CA LEU A 122 -5.59 -5.70 -3.24
C LEU A 122 -5.34 -6.54 -1.99
N ASP A 123 -6.36 -7.26 -1.52
CA ASP A 123 -6.24 -8.21 -0.41
C ASP A 123 -6.52 -9.64 -0.84
N LYS A 124 -5.68 -10.58 -0.39
CA LYS A 124 -5.81 -12.03 -0.58
C LYS A 124 -6.03 -12.73 0.77
N PRO A 125 -7.23 -12.63 1.37
CA PRO A 125 -7.47 -13.15 2.70
C PRO A 125 -7.32 -14.68 2.78
N SER A 126 -7.51 -15.41 1.67
CA SER A 126 -7.29 -16.86 1.62
C SER A 126 -5.84 -17.30 1.87
N ARG A 127 -4.88 -16.37 1.82
CA ARG A 127 -3.46 -16.61 2.10
C ARG A 127 -3.01 -16.10 3.47
N ARG A 128 -3.92 -15.55 4.27
CA ARG A 128 -3.61 -14.91 5.54
C ARG A 128 -2.92 -15.88 6.51
N GLU A 129 -1.70 -15.57 6.92
CA GLU A 129 -0.99 -16.29 8.00
C GLU A 129 -0.97 -15.46 9.29
N ILE A 130 -0.81 -14.14 9.17
CA ILE A 130 -0.78 -13.20 10.28
C ILE A 130 -1.99 -12.27 10.19
N PRO A 131 -2.83 -12.19 11.23
CA PRO A 131 -3.97 -11.27 11.24
C PRO A 131 -3.48 -9.83 11.18
N VAL A 132 -3.97 -9.07 10.20
CA VAL A 132 -3.73 -7.64 10.06
C VAL A 132 -5.05 -6.96 9.73
N THR A 133 -5.26 -5.79 10.32
CA THR A 133 -6.42 -4.95 10.03
C THR A 133 -6.13 -4.12 8.78
N ILE A 134 -7.05 -4.16 7.82
CA ILE A 134 -7.05 -3.28 6.64
C ILE A 134 -8.10 -2.19 6.86
N ASP A 135 -7.67 -0.95 7.12
CA ASP A 135 -8.60 0.16 7.39
C ASP A 135 -9.31 0.63 6.11
N TYR A 136 -8.57 0.69 5.00
CA TYR A 136 -9.07 1.12 3.70
C TYR A 136 -8.69 0.08 2.64
N LEU A 137 -9.70 -0.58 2.06
CA LEU A 137 -9.50 -1.66 1.09
C LEU A 137 -10.01 -1.28 -0.29
N GLY A 138 -9.17 -1.47 -1.30
CA GLY A 138 -9.57 -1.39 -2.70
C GLY A 138 -10.46 -2.56 -3.11
N HIS A 139 -9.87 -3.75 -3.22
CA HIS A 139 -10.52 -4.97 -3.70
C HIS A 139 -10.03 -6.21 -2.97
N THR A 140 -10.95 -7.10 -2.60
CA THR A 140 -10.61 -8.49 -2.24
C THR A 140 -10.50 -9.32 -3.51
N ILE A 141 -9.42 -10.09 -3.65
CA ILE A 141 -9.17 -10.94 -4.83
C ILE A 141 -8.85 -12.37 -4.40
N GLN A 142 -9.06 -13.31 -5.32
CA GLN A 142 -8.60 -14.69 -5.17
C GLN A 142 -7.07 -14.75 -5.27
N ASP A 143 -6.48 -15.93 -5.01
CA ASP A 143 -5.04 -16.13 -5.18
C ASP A 143 -4.62 -16.20 -6.67
N LEU A 144 -4.65 -15.05 -7.33
CA LEU A 144 -4.27 -14.86 -8.73
C LEU A 144 -2.91 -14.18 -8.83
N PHE A 145 -2.11 -14.57 -9.80
CA PHE A 145 -0.87 -13.86 -10.08
C PHE A 145 -1.17 -12.58 -10.88
N VAL A 146 -1.06 -11.43 -10.23
CA VAL A 146 -1.43 -10.12 -10.79
C VAL A 146 -0.20 -9.27 -11.10
N VAL A 147 -0.29 -8.45 -12.15
CA VAL A 147 0.72 -7.49 -12.58
C VAL A 147 0.09 -6.18 -13.04
N GLY A 148 0.90 -5.14 -13.22
CA GLY A 148 0.40 -3.84 -13.65
C GLY A 148 0.11 -2.91 -12.49
N TYR A 149 -0.07 -1.64 -12.79
CA TYR A 149 -0.33 -0.59 -11.81
C TYR A 149 0.66 -0.61 -10.63
N GLY A 150 1.95 -0.74 -10.95
CA GLY A 150 3.05 -0.83 -9.98
C GLY A 150 3.50 -2.25 -9.64
N MET A 151 2.62 -3.26 -9.72
CA MET A 151 2.95 -4.68 -9.51
C MET A 151 3.73 -5.27 -10.69
N ASP A 152 4.59 -6.26 -10.42
CA ASP A 152 5.50 -6.82 -11.44
C ASP A 152 5.56 -8.33 -11.52
N PHE A 153 6.08 -8.79 -12.67
CA PHE A 153 6.66 -10.12 -12.80
C PHE A 153 8.09 -9.98 -13.34
N LYS A 154 9.08 -10.40 -12.55
CA LYS A 154 10.51 -10.32 -12.91
C LYS A 154 10.94 -8.90 -13.35
N GLY A 155 10.45 -7.88 -12.66
CA GLY A 155 10.72 -6.46 -12.94
C GLY A 155 9.94 -5.86 -14.11
N ARG A 156 9.04 -6.62 -14.76
CA ARG A 156 8.26 -6.18 -15.92
C ARG A 156 6.81 -5.86 -15.54
N PHE A 157 6.11 -5.16 -16.45
CA PHE A 157 4.67 -4.88 -16.41
C PHE A 157 4.18 -3.82 -15.42
N ARG A 158 5.02 -3.30 -14.52
CA ARG A 158 4.65 -2.23 -13.56
C ARG A 158 3.93 -1.04 -14.20
N ASN A 159 4.31 -0.71 -15.43
CA ASN A 159 3.85 0.47 -16.16
C ASN A 159 2.45 0.33 -16.77
N PHE A 160 1.80 -0.85 -16.69
CA PHE A 160 0.45 -0.97 -17.22
C PHE A 160 -0.54 -0.14 -16.39
N PRO A 161 -1.46 0.60 -17.03
CA PRO A 161 -2.41 1.46 -16.33
C PRO A 161 -3.61 0.68 -15.76
N TYR A 162 -3.57 -0.65 -15.83
CA TYR A 162 -4.58 -1.59 -15.38
C TYR A 162 -3.89 -2.74 -14.64
N ILE A 163 -4.66 -3.53 -13.91
CA ILE A 163 -4.18 -4.76 -13.28
C ILE A 163 -4.56 -5.92 -14.17
N GLY A 164 -3.57 -6.72 -14.57
CA GLY A 164 -3.76 -7.93 -15.36
C GLY A 164 -3.44 -9.18 -14.57
N ILE A 165 -3.97 -10.31 -15.03
CA ILE A 165 -3.62 -11.65 -14.55
C ILE A 165 -2.71 -12.34 -15.57
N ILE A 166 -1.78 -13.15 -15.07
CA ILE A 166 -0.92 -14.00 -15.90
C ILE A 166 -1.36 -15.46 -15.75
N ASP A 167 -1.77 -16.05 -16.88
CA ASP A 167 -1.97 -17.50 -17.06
C ASP A 167 -0.76 -18.17 -17.76
#